data_AF-A0A239C4F1-F1
#
_entry.id   AF-A0A239C4F1-F1
#
_cell.length_a   1.000
_cell.length_b   1.000
_cell.length_c   1.000
_cell.angle_alpha   90.00
_cell.angle_beta   90.00
_cell.angle_gamma   90.00
#
_symmetry.space_group_name_H-M   'P 1'
#
loop_
_entity.id
_entity.type
_entity.pdbx_description
1 polymer ?
#
loop_
_entity_poly.entity_id
_entity_poly.type
_entity_poly.pdbx_seq_one_letter_code
_entity_poly.pdbx_strand_id
1 'polypeptide(L)'
;MTEPPPLLDPARTARELDARLTSLEAELRSWGEATTGPDGPLRRHHTQMAALAGTLAVAVTDVRTSLDRIGRALSLLDRAAGLDRRILDLHRLWGFFRDKLSLRFVPWLRDSLVTADDLAWECYSPVQAFLPAEQRREPPLTYFTGGASPFLMPRGTLLVVEPLPDGGLREPDFAEAVRAVPVPLIGLPWFHAFHLPDAPLLAHEAGHAVENDLGLATQVRSLIAGAVPDARRAAWSAWSSEIFADVYGVLGCGSGFCRALSALLATHPRGMAGDLREEADWGSYPTRTLRVLIAAAVLEEVGIVPAAGSVTEQWRQVYADRPHTDFEDDVEVVVRALLTGPYDALGGAGLGDVLPYQQEDENAVAAAAEELDSGLSPSARQVRHVAAAARLAYDRNPCAYARNETTLVALNWIGQMPSVAERDEQEPPPEPSRGPRNDLAGHRLAALLGAAADARERGDGDVPA
;
A
#
# COMPACT_ATOMS: atom_id res chain seq x y z
N MET A 1 41.66 45.37 12.83
CA MET A 1 40.27 45.10 13.23
C MET A 1 39.48 44.99 11.95
N THR A 2 39.03 43.80 11.57
CA THR A 2 38.14 43.60 10.42
C THR A 2 36.77 44.17 10.79
N GLU A 3 36.19 44.99 9.92
CA GLU A 3 34.80 45.46 10.08
C GLU A 3 33.87 44.25 10.27
N PRO A 4 32.87 44.35 11.18
CA PRO A 4 31.89 43.29 11.33
C PRO A 4 31.16 43.09 10.00
N PRO A 5 30.89 41.83 9.59
CA PRO A 5 30.21 41.57 8.33
C PRO A 5 28.82 42.24 8.30
N PRO A 6 28.34 42.64 7.12
CA PRO A 6 27.04 43.27 6.99
C PRO A 6 25.91 42.35 7.49
N LEU A 7 24.92 42.94 8.16
CA LEU A 7 23.76 42.23 8.70
C LEU A 7 22.91 41.58 7.59
N LEU A 8 22.84 42.25 6.42
CA LEU A 8 22.18 41.78 5.21
C LEU A 8 23.26 41.38 4.19
N ASP A 9 23.45 40.08 4.01
CA ASP A 9 24.44 39.52 3.06
C ASP A 9 23.73 38.48 2.16
N PRO A 10 23.35 38.85 0.92
CA PRO A 10 22.78 37.90 -0.03
C PRO A 10 23.69 36.69 -0.30
N ALA A 11 25.02 36.85 -0.23
CA ALA A 11 25.92 35.73 -0.40
C ALA A 11 25.82 34.75 0.77
N ARG A 12 25.63 35.26 2.00
CA ARG A 12 25.33 34.42 3.17
C ARG A 12 23.98 33.73 3.03
N THR A 13 22.92 34.45 2.69
CA THR A 13 21.58 33.86 2.51
C THR A 13 21.61 32.74 1.48
N ALA A 14 22.29 32.93 0.35
CA ALA A 14 22.41 31.88 -0.65
C ALA A 14 23.19 30.65 -0.14
N ARG A 15 24.27 30.84 0.63
CA ARG A 15 25.01 29.73 1.25
C ARG A 15 24.13 28.97 2.25
N GLU A 16 23.30 29.67 3.02
CA GLU A 16 22.38 29.04 3.97
C GLU A 16 21.30 28.22 3.25
N LEU A 17 20.70 28.73 2.17
CA LEU A 17 19.73 28.00 1.36
C LEU A 17 20.35 26.76 0.68
N ASP A 18 21.55 26.91 0.09
CA ASP A 18 22.26 25.80 -0.54
C ASP A 18 22.71 24.72 0.47
N ALA A 19 23.11 25.13 1.68
CA ALA A 19 23.44 24.19 2.75
C ALA A 19 22.23 23.34 3.17
N ARG A 20 21.02 23.93 3.21
CA ARG A 20 19.78 23.19 3.52
C ARG A 20 19.45 22.16 2.42
N LEU A 21 19.55 22.56 1.15
CA LEU A 21 19.38 21.63 0.02
C LEU A 21 20.41 20.49 0.06
N THR A 22 21.68 20.82 0.31
CA THR A 22 22.78 19.85 0.42
C THR A 22 22.53 18.87 1.57
N SER A 23 21.96 19.33 2.69
CA SER A 23 21.59 18.46 3.81
C SER A 23 20.54 17.43 3.41
N LEU A 24 19.50 17.81 2.66
CA LEU A 24 18.49 16.87 2.17
C LEU A 24 19.10 15.85 1.20
N GLU A 25 19.96 16.28 0.28
CA GLU A 25 20.65 15.37 -0.65
C GLU A 25 21.55 14.37 0.08
N ALA A 26 22.27 14.82 1.10
CA ALA A 26 23.10 13.95 1.94
C ALA A 26 22.26 12.92 2.70
N GLU A 27 21.10 13.33 3.22
CA GLU A 27 20.16 12.43 3.88
C GLU A 27 19.64 11.38 2.89
N LEU A 28 19.10 11.80 1.73
CA LEU A 28 18.59 10.86 0.71
C LEU A 28 19.65 9.86 0.24
N ARG A 29 20.92 10.29 0.10
CA ARG A 29 22.03 9.41 -0.23
C ARG A 29 22.27 8.37 0.88
N SER A 30 22.32 8.80 2.13
CA SER A 30 22.53 7.90 3.29
C SER A 30 21.41 6.85 3.41
N TRP A 31 20.16 7.24 3.17
CA TRP A 31 19.04 6.29 3.15
C TRP A 31 19.10 5.35 1.94
N GLY A 32 19.58 5.81 0.78
CA GLY A 32 19.86 4.95 -0.37
C GLY A 32 20.94 3.90 -0.06
N GLU A 33 22.04 4.30 0.58
CA GLU A 33 23.12 3.40 1.01
C GLU A 33 22.63 2.34 2.03
N ALA A 34 21.64 2.67 2.86
CA ALA A 34 21.01 1.71 3.77
C ALA A 34 20.22 0.59 3.06
N THR A 35 19.98 0.72 1.74
CA THR A 35 19.32 -0.31 0.91
C THR A 35 20.30 -1.28 0.23
N THR A 36 21.60 -0.98 0.20
CA THR A 36 22.58 -1.74 -0.58
C THR A 36 23.43 -2.73 0.24
N GLY A 37 23.35 -2.68 1.57
CA GLY A 37 24.07 -3.61 2.45
C GLY A 37 23.36 -4.96 2.58
N PRO A 38 24.07 -6.11 2.65
CA PRO A 38 23.47 -7.44 2.78
C PRO A 38 22.62 -7.58 4.06
N ASP A 39 23.02 -6.91 5.15
CA ASP A 39 22.29 -6.84 6.42
C ASP A 39 21.58 -5.49 6.61
N GLY A 40 21.42 -4.71 5.54
CA GLY A 40 20.77 -3.41 5.58
C GLY A 40 19.31 -3.54 6.01
N PRO A 41 18.84 -2.79 7.03
CA PRO A 41 17.45 -2.87 7.49
C PRO A 41 16.45 -2.44 6.42
N LEU A 42 16.92 -1.79 5.34
CA LEU A 42 16.11 -1.34 4.22
C LEU A 42 16.43 -2.06 2.90
N ARG A 43 17.12 -3.21 2.91
CA ARG A 43 17.48 -3.95 1.68
C ARG A 43 16.29 -4.22 0.76
N ARG A 44 15.13 -4.51 1.35
CA ARG A 44 13.84 -4.77 0.66
C ARG A 44 13.23 -3.54 -0.01
N HIS A 45 13.68 -2.35 0.39
CA HIS A 45 13.09 -1.08 0.00
C HIS A 45 13.91 -0.33 -1.04
N HIS A 46 14.86 -1.01 -1.72
CA HIS A 46 15.73 -0.37 -2.71
C HIS A 46 14.94 0.38 -3.79
N THR A 47 13.97 -0.27 -4.44
CA THR A 47 13.19 0.34 -5.52
C THR A 47 12.33 1.50 -5.02
N GLN A 48 11.69 1.36 -3.85
CA GLN A 48 10.90 2.40 -3.20
C GLN A 48 11.76 3.61 -2.84
N MET A 49 12.93 3.38 -2.24
CA MET A 49 13.86 4.45 -1.86
C MET A 49 14.44 5.14 -3.08
N ALA A 50 14.81 4.40 -4.13
CA ALA A 50 15.30 4.97 -5.37
C ALA A 50 14.23 5.84 -6.07
N ALA A 51 12.97 5.41 -6.08
CA ALA A 51 11.88 6.20 -6.64
C ALA A 51 11.64 7.50 -5.85
N LEU A 52 11.62 7.43 -4.52
CA LEU A 52 11.48 8.58 -3.63
C LEU A 52 12.65 9.57 -3.78
N ALA A 53 13.89 9.07 -3.70
CA ALA A 53 15.10 9.88 -3.82
C ALA A 53 15.19 10.52 -5.21
N GLY A 54 14.87 9.78 -6.28
CA GLY A 54 14.88 10.29 -7.65
C GLY A 54 13.89 11.44 -7.83
N THR A 55 12.66 11.27 -7.35
CA THR A 55 11.60 12.30 -7.42
C THR A 55 12.01 13.56 -6.66
N LEU A 56 12.52 13.41 -5.44
CA LEU A 56 12.95 14.54 -4.61
C LEU A 56 14.18 15.25 -5.18
N ALA A 57 15.14 14.51 -5.76
CA ALA A 57 16.35 15.07 -6.35
C ALA A 57 16.06 16.02 -7.52
N VAL A 58 15.04 15.71 -8.33
CA VAL A 58 14.60 16.58 -9.44
C VAL A 58 14.02 17.87 -8.89
N ALA A 59 13.18 17.81 -7.86
CA ALA A 59 12.62 19.00 -7.22
C ALA A 59 13.69 19.85 -6.51
N VAL A 60 14.67 19.22 -5.86
CA VAL A 60 15.86 19.89 -5.31
C VAL A 60 16.64 20.63 -6.39
N THR A 61 16.86 19.99 -7.54
CA THR A 61 17.59 20.59 -8.68
C THR A 61 16.86 21.81 -9.23
N ASP A 62 15.53 21.80 -9.26
CA ASP A 62 14.73 22.95 -9.68
C ASP A 62 14.83 24.13 -8.71
N VAL A 63 14.78 23.88 -7.40
CA VAL A 63 14.99 24.91 -6.37
C VAL A 63 16.40 25.50 -6.48
N ARG A 64 17.43 24.66 -6.66
CA ARG A 64 18.82 25.12 -6.84
C ARG A 64 18.98 25.97 -8.10
N THR A 65 18.40 25.52 -9.22
CA THR A 65 18.38 26.30 -10.47
C THR A 65 17.71 27.66 -10.29
N SER A 66 16.62 27.71 -9.52
CA SER A 66 15.95 28.96 -9.16
C SER A 66 16.85 29.89 -8.34
N LEU A 67 17.55 29.35 -7.33
CA LEU A 67 18.52 30.08 -6.51
C LEU A 67 19.68 30.63 -7.34
N ASP A 68 20.24 29.83 -8.26
CA ASP A 68 21.35 30.24 -9.11
C ASP A 68 20.96 31.33 -10.11
N ARG A 69 19.75 31.25 -10.67
CA ARG A 69 19.21 32.28 -11.57
C ARG A 69 19.02 33.64 -10.88
N ILE A 70 18.59 33.64 -9.61
CA ILE A 70 18.44 34.87 -8.82
C ILE A 70 19.82 35.44 -8.46
N GLY A 71 20.83 34.57 -8.30
CA GLY A 71 22.21 34.95 -8.04
C GLY A 71 22.43 35.42 -6.60
N ARG A 72 23.39 36.32 -6.39
CA ARG A 72 23.77 36.88 -5.08
C ARG A 72 23.43 38.38 -4.96
N ALA A 73 22.40 38.81 -5.68
CA ALA A 73 21.91 40.18 -5.63
C ALA A 73 20.94 40.40 -4.46
N LEU A 74 20.63 41.66 -4.12
CA LEU A 74 19.64 41.99 -3.08
C LEU A 74 18.25 41.40 -3.36
N SER A 75 17.90 41.19 -4.62
CA SER A 75 16.65 40.51 -5.03
C SER A 75 16.52 39.09 -4.50
N LEU A 76 17.63 38.46 -4.06
CA LEU A 76 17.57 37.20 -3.34
C LEU A 76 16.85 37.37 -2.00
N LEU A 77 17.05 38.47 -1.29
CA LEU A 77 16.40 38.70 -0.01
C LEU A 77 14.89 38.78 -0.16
N ASP A 78 14.40 39.33 -1.28
CA ASP A 78 12.96 39.39 -1.59
C ASP A 78 12.35 37.99 -1.83
N ARG A 79 13.15 37.05 -2.38
CA ARG A 79 12.71 35.70 -2.76
C ARG A 79 13.13 34.61 -1.77
N ALA A 80 13.97 34.94 -0.80
CA ALA A 80 14.58 33.97 0.11
C ALA A 80 13.52 33.22 0.93
N ALA A 81 12.48 33.92 1.38
CA ALA A 81 11.39 33.31 2.13
C ALA A 81 10.60 32.27 1.30
N GLY A 82 10.36 32.55 0.02
CA GLY A 82 9.71 31.62 -0.90
C GLY A 82 10.56 30.37 -1.15
N LEU A 83 11.87 30.55 -1.40
CA LEU A 83 12.82 29.44 -1.57
C LEU A 83 12.93 28.61 -0.29
N ASP A 84 13.04 29.24 0.87
CA ASP A 84 13.16 28.54 2.15
C ASP A 84 11.93 27.67 2.43
N ARG A 85 10.75 28.20 2.13
CA ARG A 85 9.50 27.44 2.27
C ARG A 85 9.47 26.21 1.34
N ARG A 86 9.89 26.36 0.08
CA ARG A 86 10.00 25.23 -0.85
C ARG A 86 10.96 24.15 -0.33
N ILE A 87 12.09 24.56 0.24
CA ILE A 87 13.06 23.64 0.88
C ILE A 87 12.41 22.92 2.07
N LEU A 88 11.72 23.65 2.94
CA LEU A 88 11.02 23.09 4.08
C LEU A 88 9.95 22.07 3.67
N ASP A 89 9.20 22.34 2.60
CA ASP A 89 8.17 21.43 2.09
C ASP A 89 8.78 20.14 1.53
N LEU A 90 9.95 20.21 0.87
CA LEU A 90 10.72 19.02 0.49
C LEU A 90 11.15 18.19 1.71
N HIS A 91 11.61 18.85 2.77
CA HIS A 91 11.95 18.15 4.03
C HIS A 91 10.73 17.52 4.71
N ARG A 92 9.54 18.14 4.63
CA ARG A 92 8.30 17.57 5.17
C ARG A 92 7.86 16.35 4.41
N LEU A 93 7.87 16.45 3.07
CA LEU A 93 7.55 15.33 2.21
C LEU A 93 8.48 14.15 2.49
N TRP A 94 9.78 14.42 2.60
CA TRP A 94 10.75 13.40 3.00
C TRP A 94 10.49 12.86 4.41
N GLY A 95 10.26 13.74 5.40
CA GLY A 95 9.96 13.38 6.79
C GLY A 95 8.82 12.37 6.89
N PHE A 96 7.76 12.53 6.11
CA PHE A 96 6.64 11.60 6.07
C PHE A 96 7.04 10.16 5.69
N PHE A 97 7.95 9.96 4.71
CA PHE A 97 8.45 8.63 4.34
C PHE A 97 9.51 8.14 5.31
N ARG A 98 10.39 9.05 5.73
CA ARG A 98 11.44 8.79 6.71
C ARG A 98 10.86 8.17 7.97
N ASP A 99 9.77 8.72 8.50
CA ASP A 99 9.16 8.23 9.72
C ASP A 99 8.64 6.79 9.56
N LYS A 100 8.10 6.44 8.39
CA LYS A 100 7.61 5.08 8.08
C LYS A 100 8.76 4.10 7.88
N LEU A 101 9.76 4.47 7.10
CA LEU A 101 10.95 3.65 6.87
C LEU A 101 11.75 3.47 8.17
N SER A 102 11.75 4.47 9.06
CA SER A 102 12.45 4.43 10.35
C SER A 102 11.98 3.29 11.25
N LEU A 103 10.73 2.83 11.09
CA LEU A 103 10.18 1.73 11.88
C LEU A 103 10.97 0.42 11.70
N ARG A 104 11.67 0.22 10.56
CA ARG A 104 12.52 -0.96 10.31
C ARG A 104 13.81 -0.95 11.13
N PHE A 105 14.19 0.21 11.66
CA PHE A 105 15.33 0.34 12.56
C PHE A 105 14.98 -0.03 14.01
N VAL A 106 13.68 -0.10 14.34
CA VAL A 106 13.21 -0.49 15.67
C VAL A 106 13.22 -2.03 15.79
N PRO A 107 14.09 -2.64 16.62
CA PRO A 107 14.33 -4.09 16.57
C PRO A 107 13.07 -4.94 16.77
N TRP A 108 12.19 -4.55 17.69
CA TRP A 108 10.98 -5.30 18.00
C TRP A 108 9.86 -5.15 16.95
N LEU A 109 9.94 -4.15 16.07
CA LEU A 109 8.97 -3.94 14.99
C LEU A 109 9.44 -4.52 13.65
N ARG A 110 10.74 -4.74 13.52
CA ARG A 110 11.38 -5.05 12.25
C ARG A 110 10.78 -6.28 11.58
N ASP A 111 10.73 -7.41 12.27
CA ASP A 111 10.35 -8.69 11.64
C ASP A 111 8.89 -8.70 11.21
N SER A 112 8.02 -8.04 11.98
CA SER A 112 6.61 -7.87 11.62
C SER A 112 6.42 -6.99 10.40
N LEU A 113 7.16 -5.89 10.29
CA LEU A 113 7.11 -5.02 9.10
C LEU A 113 7.75 -5.69 7.89
N VAL A 114 8.88 -6.36 8.05
CA VAL A 114 9.49 -7.17 6.97
C VAL A 114 8.51 -8.20 6.45
N THR A 115 7.79 -8.88 7.34
CA THR A 115 6.74 -9.83 6.98
C THR A 115 5.62 -9.17 6.18
N ALA A 116 5.15 -8.02 6.65
CA ALA A 116 4.11 -7.25 5.96
C ALA A 116 4.57 -6.75 4.58
N ASP A 117 5.81 -6.27 4.48
CA ASP A 117 6.42 -5.79 3.25
C ASP A 117 6.59 -6.94 2.24
N ASP A 118 7.14 -8.07 2.66
CA ASP A 118 7.32 -9.24 1.79
C ASP A 118 5.95 -9.81 1.36
N LEU A 119 4.94 -9.80 2.23
CA LEU A 119 3.58 -10.21 1.87
C LEU A 119 2.94 -9.29 0.82
N ALA A 120 3.02 -7.97 1.04
CA ALA A 120 2.54 -6.99 0.08
C ALA A 120 3.27 -7.13 -1.27
N TRP A 121 4.57 -7.42 -1.22
CA TRP A 121 5.38 -7.69 -2.41
C TRP A 121 4.91 -8.95 -3.14
N GLU A 122 4.79 -10.09 -2.46
CA GLU A 122 4.37 -11.36 -3.08
C GLU A 122 2.96 -11.28 -3.71
N CYS A 123 2.09 -10.43 -3.16
CA CYS A 123 0.77 -10.20 -3.74
C CYS A 123 0.83 -9.22 -4.93
N TYR A 124 1.72 -8.24 -4.92
CA TYR A 124 1.78 -7.19 -5.94
C TYR A 124 2.67 -7.55 -7.13
N SER A 125 3.85 -8.13 -6.90
CA SER A 125 4.86 -8.36 -7.95
C SER A 125 4.41 -9.23 -9.12
N PRO A 126 3.53 -10.23 -8.98
CA PRO A 126 3.11 -11.07 -10.11
C PRO A 126 2.48 -10.27 -11.26
N VAL A 127 1.78 -9.18 -10.97
CA VAL A 127 1.22 -8.31 -12.01
C VAL A 127 2.30 -7.65 -12.87
N GLN A 128 3.48 -7.41 -12.32
CA GLN A 128 4.56 -6.73 -13.05
C GLN A 128 5.12 -7.55 -14.21
N ALA A 129 4.95 -8.88 -14.18
CA ALA A 129 5.34 -9.76 -15.27
C ALA A 129 4.53 -9.51 -16.56
N PHE A 130 3.32 -8.96 -16.41
CA PHE A 130 2.41 -8.62 -17.52
C PHE A 130 2.64 -7.20 -18.05
N LEU A 131 3.51 -6.43 -17.40
CA LEU A 131 3.74 -5.02 -17.73
C LEU A 131 5.09 -4.82 -18.41
N PRO A 132 5.16 -3.93 -19.42
CA PRO A 132 6.42 -3.39 -19.90
C PRO A 132 7.25 -2.78 -18.77
N ALA A 133 8.58 -2.85 -18.86
CA ALA A 133 9.48 -2.43 -17.79
C ALA A 133 9.25 -0.97 -17.33
N GLU A 134 8.92 -0.07 -18.26
CA GLU A 134 8.62 1.34 -18.00
C GLU A 134 7.27 1.58 -17.30
N GLN A 135 6.36 0.60 -17.38
CA GLN A 135 5.06 0.63 -16.71
C GLN A 135 5.10 -0.03 -15.33
N ARG A 136 6.12 -0.83 -15.03
CA ARG A 136 6.33 -1.40 -13.69
C ARG A 136 6.42 -0.30 -12.63
N ARG A 137 5.99 -0.64 -11.42
CA ARG A 137 5.84 0.27 -10.28
C ARG A 137 6.31 -0.42 -9.02
N GLU A 138 6.76 0.36 -8.05
CA GLU A 138 7.17 -0.16 -6.74
C GLU A 138 5.93 -0.67 -5.99
N PRO A 139 6.03 -1.79 -5.26
CA PRO A 139 4.92 -2.25 -4.43
C PRO A 139 4.68 -1.31 -3.25
N PRO A 140 3.54 -1.46 -2.55
CA PRO A 140 3.22 -0.65 -1.39
C PRO A 140 4.26 -0.78 -0.27
N LEU A 141 4.57 0.34 0.39
CA LEU A 141 5.35 0.36 1.63
C LEU A 141 4.41 0.20 2.82
N THR A 142 4.64 -0.79 3.68
CA THR A 142 3.79 -0.99 4.86
C THR A 142 4.22 -0.10 6.03
N TYR A 143 3.32 0.21 6.96
CA TYR A 143 3.66 0.92 8.21
C TYR A 143 2.57 0.74 9.26
N PHE A 144 2.89 0.99 10.54
CA PHE A 144 1.89 0.93 11.61
C PHE A 144 1.14 2.26 11.79
N THR A 145 -0.13 2.16 12.15
CA THR A 145 -1.10 3.26 12.26
C THR A 145 -2.03 3.04 13.44
N GLY A 146 -2.72 4.11 13.85
CA GLY A 146 -3.82 4.05 14.83
C GLY A 146 -5.17 3.60 14.25
N GLY A 147 -5.22 3.11 13.01
CA GLY A 147 -6.44 2.63 12.37
C GLY A 147 -6.99 1.35 12.99
N ALA A 148 -8.24 1.01 12.65
CA ALA A 148 -8.92 -0.19 13.14
C ALA A 148 -8.78 -1.41 12.20
N SER A 149 -8.36 -1.19 10.95
CA SER A 149 -8.10 -2.23 9.96
C SER A 149 -6.94 -1.80 9.06
N PRO A 150 -6.35 -2.72 8.29
CA PRO A 150 -5.51 -2.35 7.17
C PRO A 150 -6.23 -1.38 6.23
N PHE A 151 -5.45 -0.53 5.56
CA PHE A 151 -5.94 0.34 4.50
C PHE A 151 -4.83 0.74 3.55
N LEU A 152 -5.16 0.88 2.27
CA LEU A 152 -4.30 1.43 1.25
C LEU A 152 -4.42 2.96 1.20
N MET A 153 -3.26 3.62 1.10
CA MET A 153 -3.14 4.96 0.54
C MET A 153 -2.58 4.81 -0.88
N PRO A 154 -3.42 4.87 -1.93
CA PRO A 154 -2.95 4.77 -3.30
C PRO A 154 -1.91 5.84 -3.62
N ARG A 155 -1.10 5.57 -4.66
CA ARG A 155 -0.30 6.63 -5.29
C ARG A 155 -1.22 7.78 -5.66
N GLY A 156 -0.82 9.03 -5.39
CA GLY A 156 -1.71 10.15 -5.68
C GLY A 156 -2.72 10.51 -4.59
N THR A 157 -2.66 9.88 -3.41
CA THR A 157 -3.51 10.23 -2.26
C THR A 157 -2.97 11.43 -1.52
N LEU A 158 -3.87 12.31 -1.07
CA LEU A 158 -3.54 13.43 -0.19
C LEU A 158 -2.96 12.90 1.13
N LEU A 159 -1.75 13.31 1.49
CA LEU A 159 -1.15 13.01 2.79
C LEU A 159 -1.48 14.16 3.73
N VAL A 160 -2.11 13.83 4.85
CA VAL A 160 -2.25 14.76 5.97
C VAL A 160 -0.91 14.75 6.71
N VAL A 161 -0.15 15.84 6.59
CA VAL A 161 1.05 16.08 7.40
C VAL A 161 0.65 16.93 8.59
N GLU A 162 1.35 16.78 9.72
CA GLU A 162 1.05 17.51 10.95
C GLU A 162 0.88 19.02 10.68
N PRO A 163 -0.24 19.62 11.15
CA PRO A 163 -0.51 21.03 10.94
C PRO A 163 0.54 21.87 11.66
N LEU A 164 1.02 22.91 11.00
CA LEU A 164 1.96 23.83 11.63
C LEU A 164 1.27 24.82 12.57
N PRO A 165 1.97 25.27 13.63
CA PRO A 165 1.51 26.38 14.46
C PRO A 165 1.27 27.70 13.70
N ASP A 166 1.90 27.89 12.54
CA ASP A 166 1.87 29.12 11.74
C ASP A 166 1.00 29.03 10.48
N GLY A 167 0.28 27.93 10.27
CA GLY A 167 -0.59 27.75 9.09
C GLY A 167 0.15 27.64 7.75
N GLY A 168 1.46 27.40 7.76
CA GLY A 168 2.25 27.21 6.54
C GLY A 168 1.81 25.98 5.73
N LEU A 169 1.12 26.26 4.62
CA LEU A 169 0.28 25.37 3.80
C LEU A 169 -1.14 25.26 4.35
N ARG A 170 -2.07 25.89 3.63
CA ARG A 170 -3.40 25.30 3.54
C ARG A 170 -3.18 23.88 3.00
N GLU A 171 -3.77 22.89 3.65
CA GLU A 171 -3.73 21.47 3.26
C GLU A 171 -3.81 21.19 1.74
N PRO A 172 -4.57 21.93 0.89
CA PRO A 172 -4.79 21.55 -0.51
C PRO A 172 -3.53 21.51 -1.40
N ASP A 173 -2.65 22.53 -1.34
CA ASP A 173 -1.51 22.64 -2.27
C ASP A 173 -0.41 21.61 -1.93
N PHE A 174 -0.14 21.44 -0.63
CA PHE A 174 0.76 20.41 -0.13
C PHE A 174 0.22 19.03 -0.44
N ALA A 175 -1.07 18.84 -0.19
CA ALA A 175 -1.72 17.58 -0.46
C ALA A 175 -1.72 17.26 -1.96
N GLU A 176 -1.76 18.24 -2.86
CA GLU A 176 -1.56 18.02 -4.29
C GLU A 176 -0.09 17.66 -4.64
N ALA A 177 0.89 18.36 -4.06
CA ALA A 177 2.32 18.06 -4.23
C ALA A 177 2.64 16.61 -3.84
N VAL A 178 2.05 16.18 -2.74
CA VAL A 178 2.07 14.82 -2.24
C VAL A 178 1.44 13.80 -3.22
N ARG A 179 0.48 14.20 -4.06
CA ARG A 179 -0.04 13.27 -5.08
C ARG A 179 1.03 12.86 -6.10
N ALA A 180 2.14 13.58 -6.18
CA ALA A 180 3.28 13.21 -7.02
C ALA A 180 4.18 12.14 -6.38
N VAL A 181 3.88 11.67 -5.17
CA VAL A 181 4.65 10.61 -4.50
C VAL A 181 4.59 9.32 -5.32
N PRO A 182 5.76 8.67 -5.54
CA PRO A 182 5.86 7.51 -6.39
C PRO A 182 5.63 6.16 -5.70
N VAL A 183 5.28 6.08 -4.42
CA VAL A 183 5.11 4.82 -3.66
C VAL A 183 3.78 4.82 -2.90
N PRO A 184 2.92 3.79 -3.02
CA PRO A 184 1.69 3.67 -2.26
C PRO A 184 2.02 3.15 -0.87
N LEU A 185 1.10 3.32 0.08
CA LEU A 185 1.31 2.87 1.45
C LEU A 185 0.20 1.93 1.90
N ILE A 186 0.54 0.89 2.66
CA ILE A 186 -0.44 0.10 3.40
C ILE A 186 -0.27 0.40 4.88
N GLY A 187 -1.27 1.03 5.48
CA GLY A 187 -1.34 1.23 6.92
C GLY A 187 -1.84 -0.03 7.60
N LEU A 188 -1.19 -0.42 8.70
CA LEU A 188 -1.54 -1.57 9.53
C LEU A 188 -1.89 -1.09 10.94
N PRO A 189 -2.95 -1.59 11.59
CA PRO A 189 -3.20 -1.28 12.97
C PRO A 189 -2.03 -1.69 13.87
N TRP A 190 -1.69 -0.88 14.88
CA TRP A 190 -0.62 -1.22 15.85
C TRP A 190 -0.82 -2.58 16.51
N PHE A 191 -2.08 -2.98 16.76
CA PHE A 191 -2.37 -4.27 17.38
C PHE A 191 -2.15 -5.47 16.44
N HIS A 192 -1.94 -5.26 15.14
CA HIS A 192 -1.53 -6.31 14.20
C HIS A 192 -0.03 -6.59 14.26
N ALA A 193 0.78 -5.74 14.91
CA ALA A 193 2.24 -5.88 14.93
C ALA A 193 2.71 -7.27 15.40
N PHE A 194 1.94 -7.95 16.24
CA PHE A 194 2.24 -9.32 16.68
C PHE A 194 1.05 -10.26 16.56
N HIS A 195 0.12 -9.93 15.67
CA HIS A 195 -1.04 -10.78 15.38
C HIS A 195 -1.03 -11.20 13.92
N LEU A 196 -0.09 -12.08 13.59
CA LEU A 196 0.08 -12.62 12.24
C LEU A 196 -1.18 -13.28 11.64
N PRO A 197 -2.14 -13.85 12.39
CA PRO A 197 -3.37 -14.40 11.81
C PRO A 197 -4.19 -13.39 10.99
N ASP A 198 -4.03 -12.09 11.20
CA ASP A 198 -4.71 -11.04 10.42
C ASP A 198 -3.89 -10.53 9.23
N ALA A 199 -2.63 -10.98 9.08
CA ALA A 199 -1.78 -10.59 7.97
C ALA A 199 -2.34 -10.94 6.57
N PRO A 200 -3.11 -12.03 6.36
CA PRO A 200 -3.74 -12.28 5.06
C PRO A 200 -4.57 -11.09 4.53
N LEU A 201 -5.10 -10.22 5.39
CA LEU A 201 -5.84 -9.01 4.98
C LEU A 201 -4.98 -8.03 4.17
N LEU A 202 -3.65 -8.09 4.24
CA LEU A 202 -2.78 -7.26 3.40
C LEU A 202 -2.91 -7.60 1.91
N ALA A 203 -3.29 -8.83 1.56
CA ALA A 203 -3.49 -9.22 0.16
C ALA A 203 -4.64 -8.44 -0.49
N HIS A 204 -5.67 -8.09 0.28
CA HIS A 204 -6.77 -7.22 -0.17
C HIS A 204 -6.27 -5.80 -0.49
N GLU A 205 -5.46 -5.21 0.41
CA GLU A 205 -4.88 -3.88 0.17
C GLU A 205 -3.90 -3.86 -1.02
N ALA A 206 -3.15 -4.95 -1.22
CA ALA A 206 -2.34 -5.13 -2.42
C ALA A 206 -3.21 -5.20 -3.68
N GLY A 207 -4.39 -5.83 -3.61
CA GLY A 207 -5.39 -5.83 -4.67
C GLY A 207 -5.85 -4.42 -5.05
N HIS A 208 -6.20 -3.58 -4.06
CA HIS A 208 -6.51 -2.17 -4.34
C HIS A 208 -5.34 -1.41 -4.99
N ALA A 209 -4.10 -1.72 -4.62
CA ALA A 209 -2.93 -1.09 -5.20
C ALA A 209 -2.77 -1.46 -6.68
N VAL A 210 -2.98 -2.74 -7.01
CA VAL A 210 -2.99 -3.24 -8.39
C VAL A 210 -4.11 -2.60 -9.20
N GLU A 211 -5.34 -2.55 -8.67
CA GLU A 211 -6.49 -1.93 -9.35
C GLU A 211 -6.20 -0.47 -9.71
N ASN A 212 -5.66 0.29 -8.76
CA ASN A 212 -5.34 1.71 -8.94
C ASN A 212 -4.19 1.93 -9.93
N ASP A 213 -3.08 1.21 -9.76
CA ASP A 213 -1.88 1.41 -10.59
C ASP A 213 -2.11 1.03 -12.06
N LEU A 214 -3.01 0.09 -12.31
CA LEU A 214 -3.40 -0.33 -13.67
C LEU A 214 -4.66 0.35 -14.21
N GLY A 215 -5.33 1.18 -13.40
CA GLY A 215 -6.55 1.88 -13.81
C GLY A 215 -7.71 0.94 -14.14
N LEU A 216 -7.82 -0.19 -13.44
CA LEU A 216 -8.77 -1.26 -13.80
C LEU A 216 -10.22 -0.96 -13.43
N ALA A 217 -10.48 0.05 -12.60
CA ALA A 217 -11.79 0.30 -12.01
C ALA A 217 -12.95 0.33 -13.02
N THR A 218 -12.75 0.91 -14.22
CA THR A 218 -13.78 0.92 -15.27
C THR A 218 -14.00 -0.45 -15.90
N GLN A 219 -12.93 -1.21 -16.14
CA GLN A 219 -13.02 -2.55 -16.71
C GLN A 219 -13.63 -3.54 -15.72
N VAL A 220 -13.24 -3.48 -14.44
CA VAL A 220 -13.85 -4.24 -13.34
C VAL A 220 -15.36 -3.99 -13.28
N ARG A 221 -15.80 -2.72 -13.25
CA ARG A 221 -17.24 -2.38 -13.28
C ARG A 221 -17.94 -2.95 -14.52
N SER A 222 -17.29 -2.90 -15.68
CA SER A 222 -17.87 -3.43 -16.92
C SER A 222 -18.03 -4.95 -16.88
N LEU A 223 -17.04 -5.69 -16.38
CA LEU A 223 -17.09 -7.14 -16.23
C LEU A 223 -18.22 -7.55 -15.29
N ILE A 224 -18.29 -6.91 -14.11
CA ILE A 224 -19.34 -7.17 -13.11
C ILE A 224 -20.72 -6.82 -13.68
N ALA A 225 -20.90 -5.64 -14.27
CA ALA A 225 -22.18 -5.22 -14.82
C ALA A 225 -22.64 -6.09 -15.99
N GLY A 226 -21.74 -6.75 -16.70
CA GLY A 226 -22.05 -7.72 -17.76
C GLY A 226 -22.48 -9.10 -17.22
N ALA A 227 -22.13 -9.43 -15.99
CA ALA A 227 -22.41 -10.73 -15.37
C ALA A 227 -23.75 -10.78 -14.61
N VAL A 228 -24.27 -9.62 -14.18
CA VAL A 228 -25.41 -9.53 -13.27
C VAL A 228 -26.68 -8.96 -13.92
N PRO A 229 -27.88 -9.27 -13.40
CA PRO A 229 -29.13 -8.71 -13.90
C PRO A 229 -29.19 -7.17 -13.80
N ASP A 230 -29.86 -6.53 -14.77
CA ASP A 230 -30.01 -5.06 -14.87
C ASP A 230 -30.43 -4.39 -13.57
N ALA A 231 -31.39 -4.99 -12.85
CA ALA A 231 -31.93 -4.47 -11.60
C ALA A 231 -30.89 -4.35 -10.47
N ARG A 232 -29.76 -5.09 -10.55
CA ARG A 232 -28.72 -5.12 -9.50
C ARG A 232 -27.40 -4.51 -9.94
N ARG A 233 -27.27 -4.12 -11.22
CA ARG A 233 -26.03 -3.56 -11.78
C ARG A 233 -25.52 -2.34 -11.00
N ALA A 234 -26.41 -1.47 -10.53
CA ALA A 234 -26.02 -0.27 -9.79
C ALA A 234 -25.30 -0.61 -8.47
N ALA A 235 -25.86 -1.54 -7.69
CA ALA A 235 -25.27 -2.00 -6.43
C ALA A 235 -23.92 -2.68 -6.66
N TRP A 236 -23.89 -3.67 -7.56
CA TRP A 236 -22.66 -4.39 -7.91
C TRP A 236 -21.56 -3.47 -8.47
N SER A 237 -21.93 -2.44 -9.24
CA SER A 237 -20.98 -1.43 -9.74
C SER A 237 -20.45 -0.51 -8.63
N ALA A 238 -21.28 -0.17 -7.64
CA ALA A 238 -20.87 0.64 -6.50
C ALA A 238 -19.83 -0.09 -5.62
N TRP A 239 -19.93 -1.41 -5.55
CA TRP A 239 -19.07 -2.27 -4.74
C TRP A 239 -17.84 -2.81 -5.47
N SER A 240 -17.64 -2.45 -6.74
CA SER A 240 -16.72 -3.14 -7.65
C SER A 240 -15.27 -3.21 -7.14
N SER A 241 -14.78 -2.13 -6.51
CA SER A 241 -13.40 -2.04 -6.04
C SER A 241 -13.14 -2.98 -4.85
N GLU A 242 -14.09 -3.06 -3.91
CA GLU A 242 -14.01 -3.99 -2.76
C GLU A 242 -14.11 -5.44 -3.21
N ILE A 243 -14.97 -5.74 -4.18
CA ILE A 243 -15.11 -7.10 -4.73
C ILE A 243 -13.82 -7.51 -5.43
N PHE A 244 -13.23 -6.62 -6.23
CA PHE A 244 -11.93 -6.88 -6.86
C PHE A 244 -10.86 -7.20 -5.81
N ALA A 245 -10.77 -6.38 -4.76
CA ALA A 245 -9.79 -6.57 -3.70
C ALA A 245 -10.04 -7.85 -2.87
N ASP A 246 -11.30 -8.24 -2.63
CA ASP A 246 -11.64 -9.53 -2.01
C ASP A 246 -11.22 -10.71 -2.88
N VAL A 247 -11.50 -10.68 -4.18
CA VAL A 247 -11.05 -11.71 -5.14
C VAL A 247 -9.53 -11.81 -5.14
N TYR A 248 -8.85 -10.67 -5.22
CA TYR A 248 -7.38 -10.60 -5.20
C TYR A 248 -6.81 -11.11 -3.88
N GLY A 249 -7.47 -10.83 -2.75
CA GLY A 249 -7.10 -11.32 -1.43
C GLY A 249 -7.11 -12.84 -1.34
N VAL A 250 -8.13 -13.49 -1.92
CA VAL A 250 -8.20 -14.96 -2.00
C VAL A 250 -7.10 -15.52 -2.90
N LEU A 251 -6.84 -14.91 -4.06
CA LEU A 251 -5.73 -15.34 -4.93
C LEU A 251 -4.35 -15.19 -4.26
N GLY A 252 -4.21 -14.20 -3.36
CA GLY A 252 -3.00 -13.98 -2.59
C GLY A 252 -2.78 -15.00 -1.46
N CYS A 253 -3.82 -15.28 -0.66
CA CYS A 253 -3.66 -16.02 0.60
C CYS A 253 -4.67 -17.17 0.81
N GLY A 254 -5.43 -17.56 -0.22
CA GLY A 254 -6.33 -18.70 -0.21
C GLY A 254 -7.33 -18.72 0.93
N SER A 255 -7.48 -19.88 1.56
CA SER A 255 -8.41 -20.05 2.69
C SER A 255 -8.02 -19.22 3.91
N GLY A 256 -6.74 -18.86 4.06
CA GLY A 256 -6.27 -17.95 5.09
C GLY A 256 -6.88 -16.56 4.97
N PHE A 257 -6.99 -16.00 3.76
CA PHE A 257 -7.69 -14.73 3.56
C PHE A 257 -9.18 -14.84 3.89
N CYS A 258 -9.87 -15.87 3.39
CA CYS A 258 -11.30 -16.06 3.63
C CYS A 258 -11.62 -16.09 5.13
N ARG A 259 -10.79 -16.78 5.92
CA ARG A 259 -10.92 -16.87 7.39
C ARG A 259 -10.61 -15.55 8.08
N ALA A 260 -9.56 -14.84 7.66
CA ALA A 260 -9.22 -13.53 8.19
C ALA A 260 -10.33 -12.50 7.94
N LEU A 261 -10.85 -12.44 6.71
CA LEU A 261 -11.96 -11.58 6.33
C LEU A 261 -13.23 -11.92 7.12
N SER A 262 -13.56 -13.22 7.24
CA SER A 262 -14.71 -13.67 8.01
C SER A 262 -14.64 -13.20 9.47
N ALA A 263 -13.47 -13.31 10.11
CA ALA A 263 -13.31 -12.86 11.49
C ALA A 263 -13.34 -11.33 11.63
N LEU A 264 -12.77 -10.58 10.69
CA LEU A 264 -12.85 -9.12 10.66
C LEU A 264 -14.30 -8.64 10.56
N LEU A 265 -15.10 -9.31 9.72
CA LEU A 265 -16.49 -8.93 9.46
C LEU A 265 -17.47 -9.50 10.48
N ALA A 266 -17.06 -10.47 11.30
CA ALA A 266 -17.92 -11.11 12.28
C ALA A 266 -18.48 -10.09 13.29
N THR A 267 -19.77 -10.19 13.58
CA THR A 267 -20.46 -9.33 14.53
C THR A 267 -21.59 -10.10 15.20
N HIS A 268 -22.29 -9.46 16.14
CA HIS A 268 -23.46 -10.08 16.75
C HIS A 268 -24.54 -10.34 15.68
N PRO A 269 -25.24 -11.49 15.67
CA PRO A 269 -26.25 -11.80 14.65
C PRO A 269 -27.33 -10.71 14.45
N ARG A 270 -27.74 -10.04 15.53
CA ARG A 270 -28.63 -8.86 15.45
C ARG A 270 -28.05 -7.69 14.66
N GLY A 271 -26.74 -7.45 14.77
CA GLY A 271 -26.05 -6.45 13.96
C GLY A 271 -25.99 -6.85 12.50
N MET A 272 -25.77 -8.14 12.21
CA MET A 272 -25.80 -8.68 10.85
C MET A 272 -27.16 -8.51 10.18
N ALA A 273 -28.26 -8.76 10.89
CA ALA A 273 -29.62 -8.58 10.37
C ALA A 273 -29.91 -7.12 9.95
N GLY A 274 -29.20 -6.15 10.54
CA GLY A 274 -29.30 -4.72 10.21
C GLY A 274 -28.34 -4.24 9.11
N ASP A 275 -27.53 -5.11 8.50
CA ASP A 275 -26.55 -4.74 7.46
C ASP A 275 -27.21 -4.51 6.09
N LEU A 276 -28.26 -3.69 6.05
CA LEU A 276 -29.03 -3.37 4.87
C LEU A 276 -28.36 -2.28 4.04
N ARG A 277 -28.27 -2.51 2.73
CA ARG A 277 -27.96 -1.49 1.71
C ARG A 277 -29.21 -1.15 0.91
N GLU A 278 -29.36 0.11 0.52
CA GLU A 278 -30.55 0.59 -0.20
C GLU A 278 -30.13 1.33 -1.47
N GLU A 279 -31.02 1.41 -2.46
CA GLU A 279 -30.70 2.06 -3.75
C GLU A 279 -30.30 3.53 -3.61
N ALA A 280 -30.86 4.22 -2.61
CA ALA A 280 -30.50 5.61 -2.32
C ALA A 280 -29.03 5.75 -1.87
N ASP A 281 -28.46 4.72 -1.27
CA ASP A 281 -27.07 4.67 -0.82
C ASP A 281 -26.59 3.21 -0.69
N TRP A 282 -26.05 2.68 -1.78
CA TRP A 282 -25.44 1.35 -1.77
C TRP A 282 -24.15 1.31 -0.93
N GLY A 283 -23.57 2.47 -0.62
CA GLY A 283 -22.23 2.58 -0.03
C GLY A 283 -21.12 2.05 -0.95
N SER A 284 -19.89 2.08 -0.44
CA SER A 284 -18.71 1.54 -1.14
C SER A 284 -18.47 0.04 -0.91
N TYR A 285 -19.13 -0.55 0.10
CA TYR A 285 -18.92 -1.93 0.52
C TYR A 285 -20.16 -2.78 0.27
N PRO A 286 -20.02 -4.01 -0.26
CA PRO A 286 -21.08 -5.02 -0.15
C PRO A 286 -21.44 -5.27 1.32
N THR A 287 -22.56 -5.97 1.54
CA THR A 287 -22.85 -6.50 2.88
C THR A 287 -21.74 -7.44 3.34
N ARG A 288 -21.57 -7.59 4.66
CA ARG A 288 -20.57 -8.50 5.24
C ARG A 288 -20.72 -9.92 4.72
N THR A 289 -21.96 -10.38 4.60
CA THR A 289 -22.28 -11.69 4.03
C THR A 289 -21.80 -11.82 2.60
N LEU A 290 -22.10 -10.86 1.72
CA LEU A 290 -21.70 -10.96 0.32
C LEU A 290 -20.18 -11.02 0.19
N ARG A 291 -19.43 -10.23 0.98
CA ARG A 291 -17.95 -10.29 0.98
C ARG A 291 -17.41 -11.69 1.33
N VAL A 292 -17.96 -12.32 2.37
CA VAL A 292 -17.55 -13.69 2.77
C VAL A 292 -17.93 -14.72 1.70
N LEU A 293 -19.12 -14.60 1.11
CA LEU A 293 -19.56 -15.52 0.05
C LEU A 293 -18.76 -15.35 -1.24
N ILE A 294 -18.38 -14.12 -1.60
CA ILE A 294 -17.49 -13.83 -2.73
C ILE A 294 -16.13 -14.49 -2.50
N ALA A 295 -15.55 -14.32 -1.31
CA ALA A 295 -14.26 -14.93 -0.99
C ALA A 295 -14.33 -16.47 -1.07
N ALA A 296 -15.39 -17.08 -0.55
CA ALA A 296 -15.61 -18.52 -0.64
C ALA A 296 -15.85 -19.00 -2.08
N ALA A 297 -16.59 -18.26 -2.90
CA ALA A 297 -16.82 -18.60 -4.30
C ALA A 297 -15.53 -18.54 -5.14
N VAL A 298 -14.58 -17.66 -4.81
CA VAL A 298 -13.25 -17.66 -5.45
C VAL A 298 -12.52 -18.97 -5.16
N LEU A 299 -12.52 -19.44 -3.91
CA LEU A 299 -11.93 -20.73 -3.55
C LEU A 299 -12.58 -21.88 -4.33
N GLU A 300 -13.90 -21.84 -4.51
CA GLU A 300 -14.61 -22.86 -5.28
C GLU A 300 -14.21 -22.83 -6.76
N GLU A 301 -14.16 -21.65 -7.39
CA GLU A 301 -13.76 -21.49 -8.79
C GLU A 301 -12.29 -21.91 -9.04
N VAL A 302 -11.39 -21.72 -8.07
CA VAL A 302 -9.99 -22.21 -8.17
C VAL A 302 -9.81 -23.67 -7.73
N GLY A 303 -10.89 -24.38 -7.41
CA GLY A 303 -10.90 -25.82 -7.13
C GLY A 303 -10.70 -26.22 -5.65
N ILE A 304 -10.66 -25.26 -4.73
CA ILE A 304 -10.49 -25.47 -3.27
C ILE A 304 -11.85 -25.66 -2.58
N VAL A 305 -12.63 -26.60 -3.10
CA VAL A 305 -14.05 -26.81 -2.73
C VAL A 305 -14.27 -27.09 -1.24
N PRO A 306 -13.46 -27.93 -0.55
CA PRO A 306 -13.70 -28.23 0.86
C PRO A 306 -13.60 -27.00 1.77
N ALA A 307 -12.64 -26.11 1.51
CA ALA A 307 -12.49 -24.88 2.29
C ALA A 307 -13.61 -23.87 1.99
N ALA A 308 -13.98 -23.73 0.71
CA ALA A 308 -15.11 -22.89 0.27
C ALA A 308 -16.43 -23.28 0.97
N GLY A 309 -16.76 -24.57 0.95
CA GLY A 309 -17.96 -25.10 1.60
C GLY A 309 -17.94 -24.92 3.12
N SER A 310 -16.77 -25.10 3.75
CA SER A 310 -16.61 -24.93 5.19
C SER A 310 -16.89 -23.49 5.66
N VAL A 311 -16.35 -22.49 4.94
CA VAL A 311 -16.56 -21.07 5.26
C VAL A 311 -18.03 -20.68 5.03
N THR A 312 -18.58 -21.06 3.88
CA THR A 312 -19.97 -20.73 3.50
C THR A 312 -20.98 -21.30 4.48
N GLU A 313 -20.87 -22.59 4.83
CA GLU A 313 -21.82 -23.25 5.72
C GLU A 313 -21.77 -22.65 7.13
N GLN A 314 -20.57 -22.46 7.69
CA GLN A 314 -20.42 -21.87 9.03
C GLN A 314 -20.98 -20.45 9.08
N TRP A 315 -20.72 -19.63 8.05
CA TRP A 315 -21.22 -18.26 8.00
C TRP A 315 -22.76 -18.24 7.94
N ARG A 316 -23.35 -19.01 7.01
CA ARG A 316 -24.80 -19.09 6.84
C ARG A 316 -25.50 -19.66 8.07
N GLN A 317 -24.88 -20.61 8.76
CA GLN A 317 -25.41 -21.19 9.99
C GLN A 317 -25.48 -20.15 11.12
N VAL A 318 -24.44 -19.32 11.29
CA VAL A 318 -24.40 -18.28 12.33
C VAL A 318 -25.35 -17.12 12.00
N TYR A 319 -25.47 -16.76 10.71
CA TYR A 319 -26.22 -15.59 10.24
C TYR A 319 -27.42 -15.99 9.38
N ALA A 320 -28.38 -16.73 9.96
CA ALA A 320 -29.58 -17.16 9.24
C ALA A 320 -30.42 -15.99 8.71
N ASP A 321 -30.58 -14.92 9.50
CA ASP A 321 -31.42 -13.74 9.19
C ASP A 321 -30.65 -12.62 8.45
N ARG A 322 -29.68 -12.98 7.61
CA ARG A 322 -28.86 -12.01 6.87
C ARG A 322 -29.66 -11.33 5.74
N PRO A 323 -29.43 -10.03 5.48
CA PRO A 323 -30.11 -9.31 4.40
C PRO A 323 -29.54 -9.63 3.02
N HIS A 324 -30.23 -9.16 1.97
CA HIS A 324 -29.76 -9.21 0.56
C HIS A 324 -29.45 -10.63 0.06
N THR A 325 -30.21 -11.63 0.53
CA THR A 325 -30.04 -13.02 0.09
C THR A 325 -30.28 -13.21 -1.40
N ASP A 326 -31.03 -12.31 -2.04
CA ASP A 326 -31.31 -12.36 -3.46
C ASP A 326 -30.05 -12.03 -4.30
N PHE A 327 -29.09 -11.27 -3.76
CA PHE A 327 -27.78 -11.02 -4.38
C PHE A 327 -26.84 -12.23 -4.31
N GLU A 328 -27.10 -13.22 -3.45
CA GLU A 328 -26.23 -14.39 -3.31
C GLU A 328 -26.17 -15.22 -4.61
N ASP A 329 -27.25 -15.21 -5.39
CA ASP A 329 -27.34 -15.92 -6.68
C ASP A 329 -26.40 -15.33 -7.74
N ASP A 330 -25.97 -14.07 -7.57
CA ASP A 330 -25.07 -13.40 -8.52
C ASP A 330 -23.58 -13.67 -8.20
N VAL A 331 -23.26 -14.17 -7.00
CA VAL A 331 -21.88 -14.24 -6.49
C VAL A 331 -20.98 -15.07 -7.41
N GLU A 332 -21.42 -16.26 -7.83
CA GLU A 332 -20.63 -17.15 -8.68
C GLU A 332 -20.31 -16.51 -10.04
N VAL A 333 -21.32 -15.90 -10.70
CA VAL A 333 -21.14 -15.28 -12.01
C VAL A 333 -20.27 -14.02 -11.95
N VAL A 334 -20.36 -13.24 -10.86
CA VAL A 334 -19.48 -12.09 -10.61
C VAL A 334 -18.04 -12.54 -10.42
N VAL A 335 -17.79 -13.54 -9.57
CA VAL A 335 -16.45 -14.06 -9.31
C VAL A 335 -15.82 -14.61 -10.58
N ARG A 336 -16.56 -15.44 -11.33
CA ARG A 336 -16.08 -16.00 -12.60
C ARG A 336 -15.74 -14.91 -13.62
N ALA A 337 -16.57 -13.86 -13.71
CA ALA A 337 -16.31 -12.73 -14.59
C ALA A 337 -15.02 -11.97 -14.22
N LEU A 338 -14.71 -11.84 -12.93
CA LEU A 338 -13.47 -11.19 -12.49
C LEU A 338 -12.23 -12.07 -12.63
N LEU A 339 -12.35 -13.39 -12.39
CA LEU A 339 -11.24 -14.33 -12.49
C LEU A 339 -10.82 -14.58 -13.95
N THR A 340 -11.80 -14.73 -14.84
CA THR A 340 -11.58 -15.15 -16.24
C THR A 340 -11.79 -14.04 -17.26
N GLY A 341 -12.32 -12.89 -16.84
CA GLY A 341 -12.55 -11.75 -17.70
C GLY A 341 -11.25 -11.20 -18.28
N PRO A 342 -11.26 -10.74 -19.55
CA PRO A 342 -10.07 -10.15 -20.14
C PRO A 342 -9.81 -8.76 -19.55
N TYR A 343 -8.58 -8.53 -19.08
CA TYR A 343 -8.11 -7.21 -18.67
C TYR A 343 -7.14 -6.65 -19.70
N ASP A 344 -7.48 -5.50 -20.28
CA ASP A 344 -6.71 -4.92 -21.38
C ASP A 344 -5.29 -4.53 -20.94
N ALA A 345 -5.17 -3.99 -19.72
CA ALA A 345 -3.89 -3.64 -19.11
C ALA A 345 -2.98 -4.85 -18.83
N LEU A 346 -3.54 -6.07 -18.84
CA LEU A 346 -2.83 -7.34 -18.63
C LEU A 346 -2.69 -8.14 -19.93
N GLY A 347 -2.87 -7.50 -21.09
CA GLY A 347 -2.79 -8.17 -22.39
C GLY A 347 -3.91 -9.18 -22.62
N GLY A 348 -5.04 -9.01 -21.94
CA GLY A 348 -6.20 -9.91 -22.02
C GLY A 348 -6.16 -11.11 -21.06
N ALA A 349 -5.12 -11.24 -20.22
CA ALA A 349 -5.06 -12.27 -19.18
C ALA A 349 -6.13 -12.03 -18.09
N GLY A 350 -6.62 -13.11 -17.48
CA GLY A 350 -7.52 -13.05 -16.31
C GLY A 350 -6.73 -12.94 -14.99
N LEU A 351 -7.40 -12.57 -13.89
CA LEU A 351 -6.74 -12.49 -12.59
C LEU A 351 -6.20 -13.84 -12.11
N GLY A 352 -6.88 -14.94 -12.46
CA GLY A 352 -6.42 -16.29 -12.14
C GLY A 352 -5.09 -16.66 -12.81
N ASP A 353 -4.75 -16.03 -13.94
CA ASP A 353 -3.47 -16.20 -14.63
C ASP A 353 -2.36 -15.34 -14.00
N VAL A 354 -2.73 -14.16 -13.48
CA VAL A 354 -1.78 -13.20 -12.89
C VAL A 354 -1.26 -13.67 -11.55
N LEU A 355 -2.17 -14.10 -10.68
CA LEU A 355 -1.86 -14.54 -9.32
C LEU A 355 -2.48 -15.92 -9.09
N PRO A 356 -1.91 -16.98 -9.69
CA PRO A 356 -2.47 -18.30 -9.56
C PRO A 356 -2.44 -18.77 -8.11
N TYR A 357 -3.54 -19.41 -7.70
CA TYR A 357 -3.69 -20.11 -6.45
C TYR A 357 -4.31 -21.48 -6.72
N GLN A 358 -3.60 -22.55 -6.41
CA GLN A 358 -3.96 -23.91 -6.77
C GLN A 358 -4.06 -24.82 -5.54
N GLN A 359 -4.53 -26.05 -5.73
CA GLN A 359 -4.66 -27.03 -4.65
C GLN A 359 -3.31 -27.35 -3.99
N GLU A 360 -2.22 -27.28 -4.74
CA GLU A 360 -0.85 -27.42 -4.24
C GLU A 360 -0.49 -26.32 -3.24
N ASP A 361 -0.92 -25.06 -3.50
CA ASP A 361 -0.70 -23.93 -2.60
C ASP A 361 -1.50 -24.11 -1.30
N GLU A 362 -2.78 -24.49 -1.41
CA GLU A 362 -3.62 -24.77 -0.24
C GLU A 362 -3.07 -25.93 0.60
N ASN A 363 -2.56 -26.99 -0.05
CA ASN A 363 -1.91 -28.11 0.64
C ASN A 363 -0.65 -27.65 1.40
N ALA A 364 0.16 -26.78 0.78
CA ALA A 364 1.33 -26.20 1.44
C ALA A 364 0.95 -25.33 2.64
N VAL A 365 -0.14 -24.55 2.52
CA VAL A 365 -0.69 -23.75 3.62
C VAL A 365 -1.19 -24.64 4.76
N ALA A 366 -1.92 -25.71 4.45
CA ALA A 366 -2.45 -26.63 5.44
C ALA A 366 -1.34 -27.36 6.22
N ALA A 367 -0.30 -27.83 5.50
CA ALA A 367 0.87 -28.47 6.10
C ALA A 367 1.66 -27.49 7.00
N ALA A 368 1.91 -26.28 6.50
CA ALA A 368 2.56 -25.23 7.30
C ALA A 368 1.77 -24.88 8.55
N ALA A 369 0.43 -24.90 8.50
CA ALA A 369 -0.40 -24.66 9.67
C ALA A 369 -0.24 -25.77 10.73
N GLU A 370 -0.11 -27.04 10.32
CA GLU A 370 0.14 -28.16 11.24
C GLU A 370 1.52 -28.09 11.89
N GLU A 371 2.54 -27.67 11.15
CA GLU A 371 3.89 -27.43 11.66
C GLU A 371 3.88 -26.30 12.70
N LEU A 372 3.23 -25.17 12.37
CA LEU A 372 3.06 -24.03 13.26
C LEU A 372 2.27 -24.38 14.54
N ASP A 373 1.21 -25.19 14.42
CA ASP A 373 0.45 -25.73 15.55
C ASP A 373 1.31 -26.61 16.46
N SER A 374 2.34 -27.26 15.89
CA SER A 374 3.30 -28.09 16.62
C SER A 374 4.51 -27.31 17.15
N GLY A 375 4.55 -25.99 16.95
CA GLY A 375 5.69 -25.14 17.34
C GLY A 375 6.93 -25.33 16.46
N LEU A 376 6.76 -25.87 15.26
CA LEU A 376 7.83 -26.08 14.28
C LEU A 376 7.88 -24.93 13.27
N SER A 377 9.07 -24.70 12.70
CA SER A 377 9.20 -23.80 11.55
C SER A 377 8.42 -24.36 10.36
N PRO A 378 7.65 -23.52 9.64
CA PRO A 378 6.85 -23.99 8.51
C PRO A 378 7.75 -24.32 7.30
N SER A 379 7.36 -25.32 6.53
CA SER A 379 8.01 -25.75 5.29
C SER A 379 7.61 -24.89 4.08
N ALA A 380 6.57 -24.06 4.22
CA ALA A 380 6.13 -23.11 3.23
C ALA A 380 7.26 -22.14 2.84
N ARG A 381 7.44 -21.95 1.52
CA ARG A 381 8.53 -21.16 0.93
C ARG A 381 8.12 -19.75 0.49
N GLN A 382 6.84 -19.42 0.64
CA GLN A 382 6.26 -18.13 0.28
C GLN A 382 5.66 -17.51 1.54
N VAL A 383 5.89 -16.21 1.73
CA VAL A 383 5.40 -15.44 2.87
C VAL A 383 3.87 -15.45 2.90
N ARG A 384 3.21 -15.35 1.73
CA ARG A 384 1.74 -15.43 1.61
C ARG A 384 1.17 -16.76 2.11
N HIS A 385 1.92 -17.86 1.95
CA HIS A 385 1.53 -19.17 2.48
C HIS A 385 1.76 -19.27 3.99
N VAL A 386 2.85 -18.71 4.51
CA VAL A 386 3.11 -18.68 5.96
C VAL A 386 2.07 -17.81 6.68
N ALA A 387 1.72 -16.64 6.12
CA ALA A 387 0.69 -15.76 6.66
C ALA A 387 -0.70 -16.45 6.67
N ALA A 388 -1.06 -17.11 5.57
CA ALA A 388 -2.28 -17.92 5.50
C ALA A 388 -2.25 -19.06 6.54
N ALA A 389 -1.14 -19.80 6.63
CA ALA A 389 -0.98 -20.90 7.58
C ALA A 389 -1.12 -20.45 9.03
N ALA A 390 -0.60 -19.27 9.37
CA ALA A 390 -0.75 -18.67 10.71
C ALA A 390 -2.22 -18.44 11.07
N ARG A 391 -3.05 -18.02 10.10
CA ARG A 391 -4.50 -17.91 10.30
C ARG A 391 -5.15 -19.27 10.55
N LEU A 392 -4.81 -20.29 9.77
CA LEU A 392 -5.37 -21.64 9.92
C LEU A 392 -4.99 -22.26 11.28
N ALA A 393 -3.72 -22.11 11.68
CA ALA A 393 -3.22 -22.57 12.98
C ALA A 393 -3.98 -21.89 14.14
N TYR A 394 -4.14 -20.56 14.05
CA TYR A 394 -4.89 -19.80 15.06
C TYR A 394 -6.35 -20.27 15.16
N ASP A 395 -7.05 -20.44 14.03
CA ASP A 395 -8.44 -20.90 14.01
C ASP A 395 -8.61 -22.30 14.62
N ARG A 396 -7.63 -23.20 14.43
CA ARG A 396 -7.67 -24.57 14.98
C ARG A 396 -7.52 -24.56 16.50
N ASN A 397 -6.54 -23.81 17.03
CA ASN A 397 -6.29 -23.77 18.47
C ASN A 397 -5.59 -22.48 18.91
N PRO A 398 -6.36 -21.41 19.24
CA PRO A 398 -5.78 -20.13 19.67
C PRO A 398 -4.89 -20.25 20.91
N CYS A 399 -5.23 -21.18 21.82
CA CYS A 399 -4.46 -21.41 23.05
C CYS A 399 -3.12 -22.10 22.79
N ALA A 400 -3.06 -23.04 21.83
CA ALA A 400 -1.79 -23.63 21.42
C ALA A 400 -0.95 -22.62 20.63
N TYR A 401 -1.59 -21.86 19.72
CA TYR A 401 -0.94 -20.80 18.94
C TYR A 401 -0.21 -19.79 19.84
N ALA A 402 -0.88 -19.33 20.90
CA ALA A 402 -0.28 -18.41 21.87
C ALA A 402 0.84 -19.07 22.69
N ARG A 403 0.63 -20.30 23.15
CA ARG A 403 1.59 -21.03 24.00
C ARG A 403 2.87 -21.42 23.27
N ASN A 404 2.76 -21.75 21.99
CA ASN A 404 3.88 -22.14 21.15
C ASN A 404 4.61 -20.94 20.55
N GLU A 405 4.20 -19.70 20.91
CA GLU A 405 4.74 -18.47 20.36
C GLU A 405 4.73 -18.48 18.82
N THR A 406 3.68 -19.05 18.21
CA THR A 406 3.63 -19.38 16.78
C THR A 406 3.88 -18.16 15.89
N THR A 407 3.45 -16.96 16.32
CA THR A 407 3.79 -15.72 15.62
C THR A 407 5.31 -15.49 15.57
N LEU A 408 6.03 -15.65 16.68
CA LEU A 408 7.49 -15.45 16.71
C LEU A 408 8.22 -16.50 15.85
N VAL A 409 7.76 -17.75 15.89
CA VAL A 409 8.29 -18.82 15.02
C VAL A 409 8.14 -18.46 13.54
N ALA A 410 6.95 -18.03 13.14
CA ALA A 410 6.66 -17.64 11.76
C ALA A 410 7.43 -16.38 11.33
N LEU A 411 7.50 -15.34 12.17
CA LEU A 411 8.25 -14.11 11.89
C LEU A 411 9.75 -14.38 11.73
N ASN A 412 10.34 -15.18 12.62
CA ASN A 412 11.75 -15.55 12.53
C ASN A 412 12.04 -16.36 11.24
N TRP A 413 11.14 -17.27 10.88
CA TRP A 413 11.24 -18.02 9.62
C TRP A 413 11.19 -17.11 8.40
N ILE A 414 10.23 -16.18 8.34
CA ILE A 414 10.11 -15.20 7.25
C ILE A 414 11.33 -14.29 7.19
N GLY A 415 11.84 -13.83 8.34
CA GLY A 415 13.05 -12.99 8.41
C GLY A 415 14.29 -13.66 7.82
N GLN A 416 14.36 -15.00 7.84
CA GLN A 416 15.42 -15.81 7.25
C GLN A 416 15.21 -16.08 5.75
N MET A 417 14.01 -15.88 5.21
CA MET A 417 13.80 -16.01 3.78
C MET A 417 14.59 -14.92 3.04
N PRO A 418 15.18 -15.24 1.88
CA PRO A 418 15.64 -14.21 0.97
C PRO A 418 14.49 -13.25 0.68
N SER A 419 14.76 -11.95 0.54
CA SER A 419 13.68 -11.03 0.16
C SER A 419 13.16 -11.39 -1.22
N VAL A 420 11.90 -11.08 -1.53
CA VAL A 420 11.35 -11.38 -2.87
C VAL A 420 12.18 -10.70 -3.97
N ALA A 421 12.69 -9.49 -3.70
CA ALA A 421 13.62 -8.77 -4.58
C ALA A 421 14.96 -9.49 -4.80
N GLU A 422 15.37 -10.39 -3.91
CA GLU A 422 16.57 -11.25 -4.06
C GLU A 422 16.24 -12.64 -4.61
N ARG A 423 14.97 -13.10 -4.53
CA ARG A 423 14.55 -14.43 -5.04
C ARG A 423 14.41 -14.46 -6.57
N ASP A 424 14.20 -13.31 -7.22
CA ASP A 424 14.28 -13.18 -8.67
C ASP A 424 15.75 -13.11 -9.12
N GLU A 425 16.41 -14.27 -9.14
CA GLU A 425 17.82 -14.45 -9.59
C GLU A 425 18.06 -14.12 -11.08
N GLN A 426 17.06 -13.67 -11.84
CA GLN A 426 17.22 -13.50 -13.29
C GLN A 426 17.81 -12.16 -13.73
N GLU A 427 17.79 -11.13 -12.89
CA GLU A 427 18.59 -9.92 -12.99
C GLU A 427 18.13 -9.04 -11.82
N PRO A 428 19.03 -8.39 -11.05
CA PRO A 428 18.57 -7.31 -10.19
C PRO A 428 17.71 -6.40 -11.08
N PRO A 429 16.47 -6.04 -10.67
CA PRO A 429 15.68 -5.12 -11.46
C PRO A 429 16.61 -3.94 -11.77
N PRO A 430 16.71 -3.52 -13.06
CA PRO A 430 17.67 -2.50 -13.44
C PRO A 430 17.56 -1.40 -12.40
N GLU A 431 18.70 -0.97 -11.84
CA GLU A 431 18.73 0.18 -10.93
C GLU A 431 17.70 1.16 -11.47
N PRO A 432 16.80 1.73 -10.64
CA PRO A 432 15.93 2.78 -11.10
C PRO A 432 16.82 3.96 -11.48
N SER A 433 17.43 3.88 -12.67
CA SER A 433 17.98 4.99 -13.41
C SER A 433 16.90 6.04 -13.32
N ARG A 434 17.28 7.28 -13.03
CA ARG A 434 16.37 8.44 -13.00
C ARG A 434 15.44 8.34 -14.20
N GLY A 435 14.30 7.72 -13.94
CA GLY A 435 13.47 7.23 -15.02
C GLY A 435 12.63 8.40 -15.48
N PRO A 436 12.19 8.42 -16.75
CA PRO A 436 11.28 9.46 -17.24
C PRO A 436 10.08 9.71 -16.32
N ARG A 437 9.64 8.66 -15.60
CA ARG A 437 8.58 8.72 -14.58
C ARG A 437 8.96 9.51 -13.32
N ASN A 438 10.12 9.23 -12.73
CA ASN A 438 10.57 9.95 -11.53
C ASN A 438 10.89 11.41 -11.87
N ASP A 439 11.40 11.66 -13.07
CA ASP A 439 11.59 13.02 -13.60
C ASP A 439 10.26 13.75 -13.77
N LEU A 440 9.26 13.11 -14.38
CA LEU A 440 7.93 13.69 -14.53
C LEU A 440 7.29 14.00 -13.16
N ALA A 441 7.35 13.05 -12.23
CA ALA A 441 6.85 13.24 -10.85
C ALA A 441 7.59 14.39 -10.14
N GLY A 442 8.92 14.44 -10.27
CA GLY A 442 9.76 15.46 -9.67
C GLY A 442 9.52 16.85 -10.26
N HIS A 443 9.32 16.96 -11.58
CA HIS A 443 8.94 18.22 -12.23
C HIS A 443 7.55 18.67 -11.84
N ARG A 444 6.58 17.75 -11.73
CA ARG A 444 5.24 18.07 -11.22
C ARG A 444 5.30 18.58 -9.79
N LEU A 445 6.06 17.90 -8.93
CA LEU A 445 6.32 18.32 -7.55
C LEU A 445 6.95 19.73 -7.51
N ALA A 446 8.00 19.96 -8.31
CA ALA A 446 8.66 21.25 -8.39
C ALA A 446 7.71 22.38 -8.81
N ALA A 447 6.86 22.12 -9.82
CA ALA A 447 5.86 23.08 -10.31
C ALA A 447 4.82 23.42 -9.24
N LEU A 448 4.32 22.41 -8.51
CA LEU A 448 3.35 22.61 -7.42
C LEU A 448 3.95 23.43 -6.27
N LEU A 449 5.18 23.12 -5.87
CA LEU A 449 5.91 23.90 -4.86
C LEU A 449 6.20 25.33 -5.31
N GLY A 450 6.47 25.54 -6.60
CA GLY A 450 6.66 26.88 -7.18
C GLY A 450 5.37 27.71 -7.20
N ALA A 451 4.27 27.12 -7.68
CA ALA A 451 2.97 27.80 -7.75
C ALA A 451 2.45 28.22 -6.36
N ALA A 452 2.60 27.34 -5.36
CA ALA A 452 2.21 27.62 -3.98
C ALA A 452 3.02 28.77 -3.35
N ALA A 453 4.30 28.93 -3.72
CA ALA A 453 5.11 30.05 -3.27
C ALA A 453 4.66 31.37 -3.93
N ASP A 454 4.49 31.36 -5.26
CA ASP A 454 4.11 32.55 -6.04
C ASP A 454 2.71 33.08 -5.67
N ALA A 455 1.74 32.22 -5.41
CA ALA A 455 0.39 32.62 -5.00
C ALA A 455 0.38 33.40 -3.67
N ARG A 456 1.30 33.10 -2.76
CA ARG A 456 1.40 33.77 -1.46
C ARG A 456 2.14 35.10 -1.53
N GLU A 457 3.17 35.20 -2.36
CA GLU A 457 3.86 36.48 -2.60
C GLU A 457 2.92 37.52 -3.24
N ARG A 458 1.88 37.08 -3.96
CA ARG A 458 0.85 37.95 -4.55
C ARG A 458 -0.23 38.44 -3.56
N GLY A 459 -0.25 37.94 -2.32
CA GLY A 459 -1.27 38.34 -1.33
C GLY A 459 -2.67 37.79 -1.60
N ASP A 460 -2.84 36.86 -2.54
CA ASP A 460 -4.15 36.25 -2.89
C ASP A 460 -4.68 35.29 -1.79
N GLY A 461 -4.01 35.24 -0.63
CA GLY A 461 -4.33 34.40 0.52
C GLY A 461 -4.89 35.13 1.75
N ASP A 462 -5.22 36.42 1.66
CA ASP A 462 -5.79 37.18 2.77
C ASP A 462 -7.27 36.86 3.00
N VAL A 463 -7.60 36.26 4.15
CA VAL A 463 -8.90 36.34 4.83
C VAL A 463 -8.63 36.41 6.34
N PRO A 464 -9.36 37.26 7.11
CA PRO A 464 -8.90 37.89 8.34
C PRO A 464 -8.90 36.95 9.56
N ALA A 465 -8.22 37.46 10.59
CA ALA A 465 -7.91 36.90 11.91
C ALA A 465 -8.95 35.96 12.54
#